data_AF-A0A3D2A0I5-F1
#
_entry.id   AF-A0A3D2A0I5-F1
#
_cell.length_a   1.000
_cell.length_b   1.000
_cell.length_c   1.000
_cell.angle_alpha   90.00
_cell.angle_beta   90.00
_cell.angle_gamma   90.00
#
_symmetry.space_group_name_H-M   'P 1'
#
loop_
_entity.id
_entity.type
_entity.pdbx_description
1 polymer ?
#
loop_
_entity_poly.entity_id
_entity_poly.type
_entity_poly.pdbx_seq_one_letter_code
_entity_poly.pdbx_strand_id
1 'polypeptide(L)' 'MLAHNHPNGISEPSSSDQRITIRVKDVLEVFDINVLDHCVVTGNDVCSFADRGWL' A
#
# COMPACT_ATOMS: atom_id res chain seq x y z
N MET A 1 1.23 -8.90 -0.86
CA MET A 1 1.77 -7.57 -1.23
C MET A 1 0.73 -6.87 -2.10
N LEU A 2 0.44 -5.61 -1.80
CA LEU A 2 -0.42 -4.75 -2.62
C LEU A 2 0.47 -3.82 -3.45
N ALA A 3 0.10 -3.56 -4.70
CA ALA A 3 0.79 -2.58 -5.51
C ALA A 3 -0.16 -1.95 -6.52
N HIS A 4 -0.06 -0.64 -6.70
CA HIS A 4 -0.73 0.08 -7.76
C HIS A 4 0.12 1.26 -8.23
N ASN A 5 -0.28 1.84 -9.36
CA ASN A 5 0.38 2.99 -9.94
C ASN A 5 -0.53 4.22 -9.86
N HIS A 6 0.07 5.39 -9.65
CA HIS A 6 -0.60 6.67 -9.85
C HIS A 6 -0.27 7.23 -11.25
N PRO A 7 -1.24 7.33 -12.18
CA PRO A 7 -0.97 7.82 -13.54
C PRO A 7 -0.46 9.26 -13.62
N ASN A 8 -0.65 10.05 -12.57
CA ASN A 8 -0.13 11.40 -12.45
C ASN A 8 1.39 11.45 -12.16
N GLY A 9 2.03 10.29 -11.93
CA GLY A 9 3.46 10.17 -11.68
C GLY A 9 3.90 10.47 -10.24
N ILE A 10 2.97 10.62 -9.29
CA ILE A 10 3.28 10.93 -7.88
C ILE A 10 3.13 9.66 -7.03
N SER A 11 4.22 9.19 -6.43
CA SER A 11 4.25 8.01 -5.55
C SER A 11 3.63 8.26 -4.16
N GLU A 12 3.39 9.53 -3.79
CA GLU A 12 2.80 9.87 -2.48
C GLU A 12 1.40 9.24 -2.34
N PRO A 13 1.17 8.42 -1.30
CA PRO A 13 -0.11 7.75 -1.12
C PRO A 13 -1.18 8.73 -0.65
N SER A 14 -2.40 8.54 -1.14
CA SER A 14 -3.58 9.27 -0.68
C SER A 14 -4.14 8.67 0.63
N SER A 15 -5.05 9.42 1.27
CA SER A 15 -5.84 8.90 2.39
C SER A 15 -6.76 7.74 2.00
N SER A 16 -7.08 7.59 0.70
CA SER A 16 -7.81 6.42 0.20
C SER A 16 -6.93 5.17 0.21
N ASP A 17 -5.64 5.32 -0.15
CA ASP A 17 -4.67 4.22 -0.16
C ASP A 17 -4.43 3.70 1.25
N GLN A 18 -4.32 4.58 2.24
CA GLN A 18 -4.24 4.17 3.65
C GLN A 18 -5.49 3.40 4.11
N ARG A 19 -6.69 3.90 3.79
CA ARG A 19 -7.93 3.24 4.20
C ARG A 19 -8.12 1.86 3.55
N ILE A 20 -7.79 1.71 2.27
CA ILE A 20 -7.88 0.40 1.61
C ILE A 20 -6.83 -0.57 2.15
N THR A 21 -5.63 -0.09 2.48
CA THR A 21 -4.57 -0.91 3.11
C THR A 21 -5.05 -1.53 4.41
N ILE A 22 -5.60 -0.70 5.30
CA ILE A 22 -6.13 -1.15 6.61
C ILE A 22 -7.25 -2.16 6.38
N ARG A 23 -8.24 -1.84 5.54
CA ARG A 23 -9.36 -2.75 5.27
C ARG A 23 -8.91 -4.11 4.70
N VAL A 24 -7.95 -4.11 3.79
CA VAL A 24 -7.45 -5.36 3.20
C VAL A 24 -6.62 -6.15 4.22
N LYS A 25 -5.78 -5.48 5.03
CA LYS A 25 -5.06 -6.10 6.14
C LYS A 25 -6.02 -6.81 7.11
N ASP A 26 -7.04 -6.10 7.59
CA ASP A 26 -8.01 -6.62 8.56
C ASP A 26 -8.77 -7.84 8.02
N VAL A 27 -9.14 -7.83 6.73
CA VAL A 27 -9.85 -8.95 6.10
C VAL A 27 -8.94 -10.17 5.94
N LEU A 28 -7.67 -9.96 5.56
CA LEU A 28 -6.71 -11.05 5.34
C LEU A 28 -6.21 -11.67 6.65
N GLU A 29 -6.22 -10.91 7.74
CA GLU A 29 -5.87 -11.39 9.08
C GLU A 29 -6.78 -12.54 9.55
N VAL A 30 -8.07 -12.53 9.16
CA VAL A 30 -9.01 -13.64 9.45
C VAL A 30 -8.55 -14.98 8.85
N PHE A 31 -7.72 -14.93 7.82
CA PHE A 31 -7.18 -16.10 7.13
C PHE A 31 -5.72 -16.39 7.48
N ASP A 32 -5.15 -15.75 8.51
CA ASP A 32 -3.72 -15.81 8.84
C ASP A 32 -2.81 -15.39 7.65
N ILE A 33 -3.29 -14.47 6.79
CA ILE A 33 -2.53 -13.95 5.65
C ILE A 33 -2.02 -12.54 5.96
N ASN A 34 -0.70 -12.37 5.97
CA ASN A 34 -0.06 -11.08 6.23
C ASN A 34 0.09 -10.22 4.96
N VAL A 35 -0.29 -8.94 5.06
CA VAL A 35 0.07 -7.92 4.07
C VAL A 35 1.49 -7.46 4.35
N LEU A 36 2.46 -7.98 3.59
CA LEU A 36 3.88 -7.65 3.78
C LEU A 36 4.23 -6.20 3.41
N ASP A 37 3.57 -5.66 2.39
CA ASP A 37 3.76 -4.27 1.96
C ASP A 37 2.59 -3.81 1.08
N HIS A 38 2.46 -2.49 0.96
CA HIS A 38 1.68 -1.79 -0.05
C HIS A 38 2.58 -0.75 -0.73
N CYS A 39 2.84 -0.96 -2.02
CA CYS A 39 3.72 -0.10 -2.80
C CYS A 39 2.95 0.75 -3.81
N VAL A 40 3.10 2.06 -3.74
CA VAL A 40 2.67 2.99 -4.81
C VAL A 40 3.84 3.19 -5.76
N VAL A 41 3.69 2.75 -7.01
CA VAL A 41 4.77 2.71 -8.00
C VAL A 41 4.54 3.76 -9.09
N THR A 42 5.53 4.62 -9.34
CA THR A 42 5.45 5.65 -10.39
C THR A 42 6.79 5.84 -11.09
N GLY A 43 6.88 5.52 -12.38
CA GLY A 43 8.10 5.75 -13.17
C GLY A 43 9.34 5.15 -12.50
N ASN A 44 10.23 6.00 -11.99
CA ASN A 44 11.47 5.63 -11.30
C ASN A 44 11.38 5.75 -9.77
N ASP A 45 10.19 5.92 -9.21
CA ASP A 45 9.95 6.14 -7.79
C ASP A 45 8.93 5.13 -7.23
N VAL A 46 9.11 4.77 -5.95
CA VAL A 46 8.24 3.85 -5.23
C VAL A 46 8.10 4.32 -3.80
N CYS A 47 6.85 4.42 -3.32
CA CYS A 47 6.56 4.59 -1.91
C CYS A 47 6.11 3.26 -1.31
N SER A 48 6.90 2.71 -0.39
CA SER A 48 6.53 1.55 0.43
C SER A 48 5.84 2.00 1.72
N PHE A 49 4.72 1.35 2.06
CA PHE A 49 4.04 1.57 3.34
C PHE A 49 4.81 0.95 4.50
N ALA A 50 5.46 -0.19 4.29
CA ALA A 50 6.32 -0.83 5.28
C ALA A 50 7.51 0.07 5.65
N ASP A 51 8.20 0.65 4.67
CA ASP A 51 9.33 1.56 4.90
C ASP A 51 8.92 2.84 5.64
N ARG A 52 7.66 3.27 5.49
CA ARG A 52 7.08 4.42 6.21
C ARG A 52 6.54 4.08 7.61
N GLY A 53 6.54 2.80 8.00
CA GLY A 53 5.95 2.35 9.26
C GLY A 53 4.42 2.50 9.30
N TRP A 54 3.75 2.45 8.14
CA TRP A 54 2.30 2.55 8.02
C TRP A 54 1.59 1.19 7.98
N LEU A 55 2.34 0.09 7.94
CA LEU A 55 1.86 -1.29 7.91
C LEU A 55 2.23 -2.07 9.17
#